data_AF-A0A4Y2IL48-F1
#
_entry.id   AF-A0A4Y2IL48-F1
#
_cell.length_a   1.000
_cell.length_b   1.000
_cell.length_c   1.000
_cell.angle_alpha   90.00
_cell.angle_beta   90.00
_cell.angle_gamma   90.00
#
_symmetry.space_group_name_H-M   'P 1'
#
loop_
_entity.id
_entity.type
_entity.pdbx_description
1 polymer ?
#
loop_
_entity_poly.entity_id
_entity_poly.type
_entity_poly.pdbx_seq_one_letter_code
_entity_poly.pdbx_strand_id
1 'polypeptide(L)'
;MGNFYENQIYTAHGVFGTYQERFFHKNPICDCGEEIGSVEHLIMRCKRWASYGLSWPKNWATLDILKLMRIASCKKDAAKIIKLQLASILRDLDTN
;
A
#
# COMPACT_ATOMS: atom_id res chain seq x y z
N MET A 1 20.15 7.49 2.88
CA MET A 1 19.46 7.03 1.65
C MET A 1 18.09 6.53 2.05
N GLY A 2 17.02 7.14 1.51
CA GLY A 2 15.64 6.78 1.84
C GLY A 2 15.23 5.44 1.21
N ASN A 3 14.49 4.63 1.94
CA ASN A 3 13.90 3.40 1.41
C ASN A 3 12.84 3.76 0.37
N PHE A 4 13.00 3.28 -0.87
CA PHE A 4 12.07 3.55 -1.98
C PHE A 4 10.60 3.31 -1.60
N TYR A 5 10.31 2.18 -0.96
CA TYR A 5 8.94 1.80 -0.59
C TYR A 5 8.38 2.65 0.56
N GLU A 6 9.23 3.12 1.47
CA GLU A 6 8.82 4.07 2.51
C GLU A 6 8.50 5.44 1.90
N ASN A 7 9.32 5.90 0.95
CA ASN A 7 9.07 7.15 0.25
C ASN A 7 7.72 7.12 -0.46
N GLN A 8 7.32 5.98 -1.05
CA GLN A 8 6.01 5.84 -1.68
C GLN A 8 4.85 6.05 -0.69
N ILE A 9 5.00 5.64 0.57
CA ILE A 9 3.97 5.82 1.60
C ILE A 9 3.79 7.31 1.91
N TYR A 10 4.89 8.07 1.98
CA TYR A 10 4.85 9.50 2.31
C TYR A 10 4.49 10.39 1.11
N THR A 11 4.92 10.03 -0.08
CA THR A 11 4.70 10.84 -1.28
C THR A 11 3.42 10.46 -2.01
N ALA A 12 2.79 9.33 -1.72
CA ALA A 12 1.54 8.90 -2.37
C ALA A 12 1.61 8.85 -3.91
N HIS A 13 2.80 8.70 -4.52
CA HIS A 13 3.01 9.10 -5.93
C HIS A 13 3.34 7.99 -6.94
N GLY A 14 3.52 6.71 -6.56
CA GLY A 14 3.95 5.68 -7.54
C GLY A 14 3.23 4.33 -7.51
N VAL A 15 2.50 4.01 -6.43
CA VAL A 15 1.85 2.69 -6.24
C VAL A 15 0.34 2.76 -6.28
N PHE A 16 -0.22 3.97 -6.24
CA PHE A 16 -1.62 4.13 -5.92
C PHE A 16 -2.47 4.17 -7.16
N GLY A 17 -3.67 3.60 -7.04
CA GLY A 17 -4.56 3.35 -8.17
C GLY A 17 -4.75 4.56 -9.09
N THR A 18 -4.91 5.76 -8.53
CA THR A 18 -5.07 7.00 -9.32
C THR A 18 -3.86 7.36 -10.17
N TYR A 19 -2.64 7.14 -9.67
CA TYR A 19 -1.42 7.37 -10.44
C TYR A 19 -1.25 6.28 -11.51
N GLN A 20 -1.61 5.04 -11.18
CA GLN A 20 -1.54 3.93 -12.13
C GLN A 20 -2.52 4.06 -13.28
N GLU A 21 -3.74 4.51 -13.02
CA GLU A 21 -4.73 4.84 -14.04
C GLU A 21 -4.22 5.98 -14.95
N ARG A 22 -3.70 7.06 -14.36
CA ARG A 22 -3.23 8.23 -15.11
C ARG A 22 -2.04 7.94 -16.01
N PHE A 23 -1.06 7.17 -15.54
CA PHE A 23 0.21 6.98 -16.25
C PHE A 23 0.31 5.66 -17.01
N PHE A 24 -0.42 4.62 -16.59
CA PHE A 24 -0.34 3.28 -17.17
C PHE A 24 -1.69 2.76 -17.69
N HIS A 25 -2.76 3.57 -17.64
CA HIS A 25 -4.12 3.18 -18.04
C HIS A 25 -4.61 1.89 -17.36
N LYS A 26 -4.10 1.61 -16.15
CA LYS A 26 -4.50 0.44 -15.37
C LYS A 26 -5.75 0.76 -14.56
N ASN A 27 -6.50 -0.28 -14.20
CA ASN A 27 -7.63 -0.15 -13.31
C ASN A 27 -7.14 0.37 -11.94
N PRO A 28 -7.67 1.51 -11.43
CA PRO A 28 -7.26 2.06 -10.14
C PRO A 28 -7.73 1.23 -8.93
N ILE A 29 -8.67 0.30 -9.15
CA ILE A 29 -9.22 -0.55 -8.11
C ILE A 29 -8.17 -1.54 -7.61
N CYS A 30 -8.04 -1.64 -6.29
CA CYS A 30 -7.17 -2.62 -5.65
C CYS A 30 -7.58 -4.05 -6.03
N ASP A 31 -6.63 -4.97 -6.13
CA ASP A 31 -6.86 -6.40 -6.38
C ASP A 31 -7.84 -7.05 -5.37
N CYS A 32 -8.14 -6.41 -4.24
CA CYS A 32 -9.17 -6.86 -3.30
C CYS A 32 -10.62 -6.62 -3.78
N GLY A 33 -10.78 -5.74 -4.78
CA GLY A 33 -12.05 -5.38 -5.43
C GLY A 33 -12.91 -4.32 -4.72
N GLU A 34 -12.45 -3.72 -3.62
CA GLU A 34 -13.31 -2.89 -2.75
C GLU A 34 -13.18 -1.38 -2.99
N GLU A 35 -11.96 -0.88 -3.12
CA GLU A 35 -11.69 0.55 -3.27
C GLU A 35 -10.51 0.78 -4.21
N ILE A 36 -10.27 2.04 -4.56
CA ILE A 36 -9.02 2.47 -5.18
C ILE A 36 -7.87 2.03 -4.29
N GLY A 37 -6.83 1.45 -4.89
CA GLY A 37 -5.61 1.02 -4.19
C GLY A 37 -4.77 2.19 -3.68
N SER A 38 -5.29 3.00 -2.76
CA SER A 38 -4.58 4.10 -2.09
C SER A 38 -3.69 3.58 -0.95
N VAL A 39 -2.80 4.43 -0.42
CA VAL A 39 -1.92 4.07 0.71
C VAL A 39 -2.76 3.64 1.90
N GLU A 40 -3.77 4.46 2.21
CA GLU A 40 -4.67 4.25 3.33
C GLU A 40 -5.48 2.97 3.15
N HIS A 41 -6.01 2.73 1.94
CA HIS A 41 -6.70 1.48 1.65
C HIS A 41 -5.76 0.28 1.87
N LEU A 42 -4.61 0.25 1.18
CA LEU A 42 -3.69 -0.90 1.20
C LEU A 42 -3.17 -1.23 2.61
N ILE A 43 -2.88 -0.20 3.42
CA ILE A 43 -2.31 -0.38 4.76
C ILE A 43 -3.38 -0.60 5.83
N MET A 44 -4.50 0.14 5.77
CA MET A 44 -5.44 0.21 6.88
C MET A 44 -6.77 -0.52 6.65
N ARG A 45 -7.23 -0.66 5.41
CA ARG A 45 -8.59 -1.16 5.11
C ARG A 45 -8.61 -2.43 4.26
N CYS A 46 -7.54 -2.73 3.54
CA CYS A 46 -7.53 -3.79 2.54
C CYS A 46 -7.58 -5.18 3.20
N LYS A 47 -8.67 -5.91 2.97
CA LYS A 47 -8.83 -7.29 3.46
C LYS A 47 -7.71 -8.24 3.03
N ARG A 48 -7.09 -8.00 1.87
CA ARG A 48 -5.97 -8.79 1.36
C ARG A 48 -4.76 -8.76 2.30
N TRP A 49 -4.56 -7.63 2.98
CA TRP A 49 -3.40 -7.37 3.83
C TRP A 49 -3.74 -7.37 5.33
N ALA A 50 -4.99 -7.68 5.70
CA ALA A 50 -5.47 -7.64 7.08
C ALA A 50 -4.65 -8.50 8.06
N SER A 51 -4.00 -9.57 7.58
CA SER A 51 -3.14 -10.43 8.39
C SER A 51 -1.92 -9.71 8.99
N TYR A 52 -1.39 -8.66 8.33
CA TYR A 52 -0.30 -7.85 8.90
C TYR A 52 -0.75 -7.09 10.16
N GLY A 53 -1.98 -6.57 10.15
CA GLY A 53 -2.59 -5.85 11.26
C GLY A 53 -2.76 -6.68 12.54
N LEU A 54 -2.71 -8.03 12.46
CA LEU A 54 -2.76 -8.90 13.63
C LEU A 54 -1.51 -8.78 14.52
N SER A 55 -0.37 -8.38 13.94
CA SER A 55 0.88 -8.20 14.66
C SER A 55 1.13 -6.77 15.14
N TRP A 56 0.21 -5.85 14.82
CA TRP A 56 0.33 -4.43 15.14
C TRP A 56 -0.30 -4.11 16.50
N PRO A 57 0.00 -2.94 17.10
CA PRO A 57 -0.58 -2.54 18.38
C PRO A 57 -2.11 -2.58 18.36
N LYS A 58 -2.76 -2.97 19.46
CA LYS A 58 -4.24 -3.15 19.50
C LYS A 58 -5.05 -1.93 19.01
N ASN A 59 -4.53 -0.74 19.19
CA ASN A 59 -5.15 0.52 18.77
C ASN A 59 -4.67 1.02 17.40
N TRP A 60 -3.97 0.19 16.60
CA TRP A 60 -3.39 0.63 15.33
C TRP A 60 -4.46 1.23 14.40
N ALA A 61 -5.66 0.65 14.38
CA ALA A 61 -6.76 1.08 13.51
C ALA A 61 -7.32 2.47 13.88
N THR A 62 -7.01 2.99 15.06
CA THR A 62 -7.40 4.34 15.47
C THR A 62 -6.30 5.39 15.22
N LEU A 63 -5.11 4.95 14.79
CA LEU A 63 -4.02 5.85 14.45
C LEU A 63 -4.17 6.35 13.01
N ASP A 64 -3.84 7.62 12.79
CA ASP A 64 -3.58 8.08 11.43
C ASP A 64 -2.35 7.38 10.84
N ILE A 65 -2.30 7.32 9.51
CA ILE A 65 -1.26 6.59 8.79
C ILE A 65 0.15 7.08 9.13
N LEU A 66 0.34 8.38 9.37
CA LEU A 66 1.64 8.96 9.69
C LEU A 66 2.11 8.53 11.08
N LYS A 67 1.21 8.49 12.08
CA LYS A 67 1.51 7.97 13.41
C LYS A 67 1.81 6.47 13.35
N LEU A 68 1.05 5.71 12.56
CA LEU A 68 1.31 4.29 12.37
C LEU A 68 2.69 4.04 11.75
N MET A 69 3.11 4.85 10.77
CA MET A 69 4.43 4.75 10.14
C MET A 69 5.61 5.16 11.04
N ARG A 70 5.36 5.77 12.20
CA ARG A 70 6.42 5.99 13.21
C ARG A 70 6.80 4.70 13.94
N ILE A 71 5.94 3.67 13.88
CA ILE A 71 6.19 2.37 14.51
C ILE A 71 7.01 1.52 13.53
N ALA A 72 8.22 1.13 13.95
CA ALA A 72 9.18 0.48 13.06
C ALA A 72 8.67 -0.83 12.43
N SER A 73 7.95 -1.67 13.20
CA SER A 73 7.32 -2.90 12.69
C SER A 73 6.24 -2.60 11.65
N CYS A 74 5.31 -1.70 11.98
CA CYS A 74 4.23 -1.30 11.07
C CYS A 74 4.77 -0.68 9.77
N LYS A 75 5.80 0.17 9.88
CA LYS A 75 6.47 0.77 8.71
C LYS A 75 7.13 -0.29 7.82
N LYS A 76 7.80 -1.29 8.42
CA LYS A 76 8.44 -2.39 7.68
C LYS A 76 7.40 -3.23 6.95
N ASP A 77 6.28 -3.54 7.60
CA ASP A 77 5.18 -4.30 7.01
C ASP A 77 4.50 -3.52 5.89
N ALA A 78 4.24 -2.24 6.10
CA ALA A 78 3.70 -1.35 5.08
C ALA A 78 4.60 -1.30 3.83
N ALA A 79 5.92 -1.14 4.01
CA ALA A 79 6.86 -1.18 2.90
C ALA A 79 6.80 -2.52 2.13
N LYS A 80 6.61 -3.63 2.85
CA LYS A 80 6.44 -4.95 2.24
C LYS A 80 5.13 -5.08 1.46
N ILE A 81 4.01 -4.58 2.00
CA ILE A 81 2.71 -4.53 1.31
C ILE A 81 2.84 -3.75 0.01
N ILE A 82 3.42 -2.55 0.05
CA ILE A 82 3.64 -1.69 -1.11
C ILE A 82 4.52 -2.39 -2.17
N LYS A 83 5.59 -3.07 -1.74
CA LYS A 83 6.44 -3.87 -2.64
C LYS A 83 5.67 -4.99 -3.33
N LEU A 84 4.84 -5.73 -2.59
CA LEU A 84 4.06 -6.84 -3.13
C LEU A 84 2.98 -6.35 -4.09
N GLN A 85 2.33 -5.23 -3.78
CA GLN A 85 1.34 -4.60 -4.66
C GLN A 85 2.01 -4.17 -5.97
N LEU A 86 3.13 -3.45 -5.91
CA LEU A 86 3.90 -3.06 -7.09
C LEU A 86 4.30 -4.26 -7.96
N ALA A 87 4.78 -5.34 -7.34
CA ALA A 87 5.14 -6.55 -8.07
C ALA A 87 3.94 -7.19 -8.78
N SER A 88 2.73 -7.07 -8.21
CA SER A 88 1.48 -7.50 -8.87
C SER A 88 1.24 -6.71 -10.14
N ILE A 89 1.24 -5.38 -10.03
CA ILE A 89 1.01 -4.48 -11.18
C ILE A 89 2.05 -4.68 -12.29
N LEU A 90 3.33 -4.88 -11.94
CA LEU A 90 4.39 -5.10 -12.93
C LEU A 90 4.21 -6.43 -13.67
N ARG A 91 3.83 -7.52 -12.98
CA ARG A 91 3.52 -8.79 -13.65
C ARG A 91 2.38 -8.66 -14.64
N ASP A 92 1.36 -7.87 -14.30
CA ASP A 92 0.23 -7.61 -15.20
C ASP A 92 0.62 -6.72 -16.40
N LEU A 93 1.79 -6.07 -16.40
CA LEU A 93 2.31 -5.34 -17.56
C LEU A 93 3.06 -6.28 -18.52
N ASP A 94 3.78 -7.27 -18.01
CA ASP A 94 4.53 -8.23 -18.84
C ASP A 94 3.64 -9.21 -19.62
N THR A 95 2.36 -9.33 -19.23
CA THR A 95 1.37 -10.22 -19.85
C THR A 95 0.45 -9.55 -20.86
N ASN A 96 0.59 -8.24 -21.09
CA ASN A 96 -0.21 -7.44 -22.04
C ASN A 96 0.61 -7.04 -23.26
#